data_AF-Q2MGW1-F1
#
_entry.id   AF-Q2MGW1-F1
#
_cell.length_a   1.000
_cell.length_b   1.000
_cell.length_c   1.000
_cell.angle_alpha   90.00
_cell.angle_beta   90.00
_cell.angle_gamma   90.00
#
_symmetry.space_group_name_H-M   'P 1'
#
loop_
_entity.id
_entity.type
_entity.pdbx_description
1 polymer ?
#
loop_
_entity_poly.entity_id
_entity_poly.type
_entity_poly.pdbx_seq_one_letter_code
_entity_poly.pdbx_strand_id
1 'polypeptide(L)'
;MRTWLLITIVAAGACLDPGFSSASILDSNCRGAMGNRDIYTKVERVCEDCTNLYRLPQLDGLCRNRCFNNQWFLLCLKATERQDELENFRLWISILNAGRAW
;
A
#
# COMPACT_ATOMS: atom_id res chain seq x y z
N MET A 1 -45.19 -6.90 -31.54
CA MET A 1 -45.01 -7.49 -30.19
C MET A 1 -43.80 -8.45 -30.14
N ARG A 2 -42.57 -7.99 -30.46
CA ARG A 2 -41.33 -8.80 -30.38
C ARG A 2 -40.07 -7.95 -30.10
N THR A 3 -40.22 -6.69 -29.68
CA THR A 3 -39.08 -5.79 -29.41
C THR A 3 -38.53 -5.94 -27.98
N TRP A 4 -39.30 -6.53 -27.06
CA TRP A 4 -38.86 -6.80 -25.68
C TRP A 4 -37.73 -7.83 -25.57
N LEU A 5 -37.60 -8.73 -26.55
CA LEU A 5 -36.53 -9.75 -26.56
C LEU A 5 -35.16 -9.16 -26.91
N LEU A 6 -35.09 -8.00 -27.57
CA LEU A 6 -33.82 -7.36 -27.90
C LEU A 6 -33.29 -6.53 -26.74
N ILE A 7 -34.17 -5.97 -25.90
CA ILE A 7 -33.81 -5.18 -24.73
C ILE A 7 -33.16 -6.06 -23.64
N THR A 8 -33.62 -7.30 -23.48
CA THR A 8 -33.04 -8.25 -22.51
C THR A 8 -31.64 -8.73 -22.91
N ILE A 9 -31.35 -8.86 -24.21
CA ILE A 9 -30.04 -9.28 -24.70
C ILE A 9 -28.99 -8.17 -24.49
N VAL A 10 -29.37 -6.90 -24.70
CA VAL A 10 -28.46 -5.76 -24.50
C VAL A 10 -28.10 -5.56 -23.02
N ALA A 11 -29.04 -5.80 -22.10
CA ALA A 11 -28.77 -5.69 -20.67
C ALA A 11 -27.85 -6.81 -20.14
N ALA A 12 -27.90 -8.01 -20.73
CA ALA A 12 -27.04 -9.13 -20.34
C ALA A 12 -25.62 -9.04 -20.94
N GLY A 13 -25.46 -8.36 -22.08
CA GLY A 13 -24.17 -8.23 -22.78
C GLY A 13 -23.20 -7.19 -22.20
N ALA A 14 -23.67 -6.31 -21.30
CA ALA A 14 -22.86 -5.24 -20.73
C ALA A 14 -22.14 -5.60 -19.42
N CYS A 15 -22.29 -6.82 -18.89
CA CYS A 15 -21.70 -7.22 -17.60
C CYS A 15 -20.51 -8.18 -17.71
N LEU A 16 -19.99 -8.44 -18.91
CA LEU A 16 -18.71 -9.13 -19.06
C LEU A 16 -17.58 -8.11 -19.13
N ASP A 17 -17.40 -7.34 -18.06
CA ASP A 17 -16.07 -6.87 -17.70
C ASP A 17 -15.31 -8.10 -17.22
N PRO A 18 -14.33 -8.65 -17.99
CA PRO A 18 -13.37 -9.57 -17.41
C PRO A 18 -12.68 -8.78 -16.31
N GLY A 19 -13.05 -9.11 -15.08
CA GLY A 19 -12.62 -8.42 -13.88
C GLY A 19 -11.18 -8.00 -14.00
N PHE A 20 -10.98 -6.69 -13.84
CA PHE A 20 -9.76 -6.08 -13.37
C PHE A 20 -8.93 -7.15 -12.65
N SER A 21 -7.89 -7.63 -13.34
CA SER A 21 -6.93 -8.53 -12.75
C SER A 21 -6.24 -7.74 -11.63
N SER A 22 -6.81 -7.80 -10.43
CA SER A 22 -6.19 -7.40 -9.16
C SER A 22 -5.03 -8.33 -8.84
N ALA A 23 -4.11 -8.55 -9.79
CA ALA A 23 -2.81 -9.14 -9.51
C ALA A 23 -1.78 -8.04 -9.17
N SER A 24 -2.14 -6.75 -9.28
CA SER A 24 -1.27 -5.61 -8.97
C SER A 24 -1.55 -4.94 -7.61
N ILE A 25 -2.57 -5.36 -6.85
CA ILE A 25 -2.84 -4.87 -5.47
C ILE A 25 -2.37 -5.87 -4.40
N LEU A 26 -1.51 -6.81 -4.79
CA LEU A 26 -0.79 -7.68 -3.86
C LEU A 26 0.71 -7.34 -3.79
N ASP A 27 1.15 -6.23 -4.38
CA ASP A 27 2.53 -5.73 -4.27
C ASP A 27 2.72 -4.81 -3.04
N SER A 28 1.63 -4.22 -2.53
CA SER A 28 1.67 -3.28 -1.40
C SER A 28 1.61 -3.94 -0.02
N ASN A 29 1.34 -5.24 0.07
CA ASN A 29 1.36 -5.95 1.35
C ASN A 29 2.74 -6.55 1.58
N CYS A 30 3.52 -5.88 2.43
CA CYS A 30 4.67 -6.47 3.10
C CYS A 30 4.35 -7.92 3.52
N ARG A 31 5.01 -8.93 2.96
CA ARG A 31 4.71 -10.35 3.29
C ARG A 31 4.80 -10.61 4.81
N GLY A 32 5.72 -9.92 5.50
CA GLY A 32 5.87 -9.99 6.96
C GLY A 32 4.80 -9.20 7.77
N ALA A 33 3.99 -8.33 7.15
CA ALA A 33 2.98 -7.57 7.88
C ALA A 33 1.84 -8.43 8.42
N MET A 34 1.54 -9.58 7.81
CA MET A 34 0.53 -10.51 8.34
C MET A 34 0.90 -11.09 9.70
N GLY A 35 2.18 -11.41 9.92
CA GLY A 35 2.68 -11.91 11.20
C GLY A 35 3.04 -10.81 12.19
N ASN A 36 3.38 -9.62 11.72
CA ASN A 36 3.86 -8.50 12.53
C ASN A 36 3.03 -7.23 12.30
N ARG A 37 1.71 -7.32 12.53
CA ARG A 37 0.79 -6.17 12.41
C ARG A 37 1.19 -4.99 13.29
N ASP A 38 1.60 -5.24 14.54
CA ASP A 38 2.03 -4.18 15.47
C ASP A 38 3.23 -3.40 14.94
N ILE A 39 4.18 -4.10 14.32
CA ILE A 39 5.35 -3.48 13.70
C ILE A 39 4.91 -2.65 12.49
N TYR A 40 4.07 -3.23 11.63
CA TYR A 40 3.57 -2.54 10.46
C TYR A 40 2.87 -1.22 10.84
N THR A 41 1.96 -1.22 11.83
CA THR A 41 1.27 -0.01 12.30
C THR A 41 2.21 1.02 12.94
N LYS A 42 3.35 0.61 13.52
CA LYS A 42 4.37 1.56 14.02
C LYS A 42 5.08 2.26 12.88
N VAL A 43 5.45 1.52 11.83
CA VAL A 43 6.15 2.07 10.66
C VAL A 43 5.20 2.95 9.83
N GLU A 44 3.95 2.50 9.66
CA GLU A 44 2.89 3.21 8.93
C GLU A 44 2.57 4.59 9.54
N ARG A 45 2.54 4.71 10.86
CA ARG A 45 2.32 5.99 11.55
C ARG A 45 3.35 7.06 11.19
N VAL A 46 4.60 6.69 10.92
CA VAL A 46 5.62 7.65 10.45
C VAL A 46 5.23 8.25 9.10
N CYS A 47 4.68 7.43 8.20
CA CYS A 47 4.21 7.90 6.90
C CYS A 47 2.98 8.81 7.05
N GLU A 48 2.06 8.49 7.95
CA GLU A 48 0.87 9.32 8.21
C GLU A 48 1.25 10.67 8.82
N ASP A 49 2.10 10.68 9.86
CA ASP A 49 2.61 11.89 10.50
C ASP A 49 3.32 12.80 9.48
N CYS A 50 4.16 12.20 8.63
CA CYS A 50 4.87 12.89 7.55
C CYS A 50 3.93 13.48 6.49
N THR A 51 2.91 12.72 6.09
CA THR A 51 1.89 13.16 5.12
C THR A 51 1.11 14.35 5.67
N ASN A 52 0.80 14.34 6.97
CA ASN A 52 0.13 15.44 7.67
C ASN A 52 1.02 16.69 7.77
N LEU A 53 2.33 16.52 8.02
CA LEU A 53 3.30 17.62 8.06
C LEU A 53 3.42 18.32 6.70
N TYR A 54 3.61 17.55 5.63
CA TYR A 54 3.78 18.10 4.28
C TYR A 54 2.47 18.43 3.57
N ARG A 55 1.32 18.01 4.11
CA ARG A 55 -0.02 18.13 3.51
C ARG A 55 -0.09 17.58 2.08
N LEU A 56 0.62 16.48 1.82
CA LEU A 56 0.81 15.88 0.49
C LEU A 56 0.27 14.43 0.50
N PRO A 57 -0.99 14.18 0.10
CA PRO A 57 -1.62 12.86 0.26
C PRO A 57 -0.93 11.76 -0.56
N GLN A 58 -0.30 12.11 -1.67
CA GLN A 58 0.50 11.20 -2.49
C GLN A 58 1.74 10.65 -1.77
N LEU A 59 2.21 11.34 -0.72
CA LEU A 59 3.39 10.95 0.04
C LEU A 59 3.17 9.67 0.85
N ASP A 60 1.94 9.43 1.31
CA ASP A 60 1.59 8.23 2.07
C ASP A 60 1.87 6.96 1.26
N GLY A 61 1.35 6.91 0.02
CA GLY A 61 1.59 5.79 -0.90
C GLY A 61 3.08 5.64 -1.28
N LEU A 62 3.79 6.75 -1.50
CA LEU A 62 5.22 6.74 -1.79
C LEU A 62 6.05 6.22 -0.60
N CYS A 63 5.65 6.57 0.63
CA CYS A 63 6.31 6.15 1.85
C CYS A 63 6.09 4.66 2.14
N ARG A 64 4.87 4.14 1.94
CA ARG A 64 4.52 2.72 2.09
C ARG A 64 5.08 1.84 0.96
N ASN A 65 5.48 2.44 -0.17
CA ASN A 65 5.97 1.73 -1.35
C ASN A 65 7.18 0.83 -1.05
N ARG A 66 7.28 -0.31 -1.76
CA ARG A 66 8.29 -1.36 -1.52
C ARG A 66 8.38 -1.78 -0.05
N CYS A 67 7.28 -1.64 0.69
CA CYS A 67 7.20 -1.83 2.14
C CYS A 67 8.27 -1.03 2.89
N PHE A 68 8.18 0.29 2.80
CA PHE A 68 9.01 1.24 3.54
C PHE A 68 10.51 1.19 3.21
N ASN A 69 10.96 0.31 2.31
CA ASN A 69 12.34 0.22 1.83
C ASN A 69 12.56 1.19 0.65
N ASN A 70 12.47 2.49 0.94
CA ASN A 70 12.62 3.56 -0.03
C ASN A 70 13.17 4.82 0.65
N GLN A 71 13.60 5.80 -0.14
CA GLN A 71 14.14 7.06 0.38
C GLN A 71 13.06 7.97 1.01
N TRP A 72 11.79 7.84 0.62
CA TRP A 72 10.69 8.62 1.18
C TRP A 72 10.47 8.31 2.66
N PHE A 73 10.61 7.05 3.06
CA PHE A 73 10.56 6.66 4.47
C PHE A 73 11.65 7.37 5.28
N LEU A 74 12.89 7.44 4.78
CA LEU A 74 13.99 8.15 5.44
C LEU A 74 13.73 9.65 5.55
N LEU A 75 13.17 10.25 4.48
CA LEU A 75 12.75 11.65 4.50
C LEU A 75 11.70 11.90 5.59
N CYS A 76 10.70 11.02 5.67
CA CYS A 76 9.63 11.11 6.66
C CYS A 76 10.11 10.90 8.09
N LEU A 77 11.04 9.97 8.31
CA LEU A 77 11.66 9.74 9.61
C LEU A 77 12.44 10.97 10.09
N LYS A 78 13.11 11.66 9.16
CA LYS A 78 13.80 12.94 9.44
C LYS A 78 12.80 14.07 9.71
N ALA A 79 11.73 14.17 8.93
CA ALA A 79 10.72 15.22 9.08
C ALA A 79 9.93 15.12 10.41
N THR A 80 9.76 13.89 10.91
CA THR A 80 9.12 13.60 12.20
C THR A 80 10.07 13.62 13.39
N GLU A 81 11.33 14.03 13.18
CA GLU A 81 12.40 14.06 14.20
C GLU A 81 12.65 12.72 14.91
N ARG A 82 12.42 11.58 14.25
CA ARG A 82 12.66 10.23 14.82
C ARG A 82 13.90 9.54 14.28
N GLN A 83 14.86 10.33 13.81
CA GLN A 83 16.12 9.82 13.25
C GLN A 83 16.96 9.03 14.26
N ASP A 84 16.78 9.29 15.56
CA ASP A 84 17.48 8.60 16.64
C ASP A 84 17.04 7.12 16.75
N GLU A 85 15.83 6.79 16.29
CA GLU A 85 15.26 5.45 16.28
C GLU A 85 15.51 4.70 14.96
N LEU A 86 16.32 5.26 14.05
CA LEU A 86 16.51 4.71 12.70
C LEU A 86 16.95 3.24 12.70
N GLU A 87 17.77 2.83 13.66
CA GLU A 87 18.21 1.43 13.77
C GLU A 87 17.05 0.48 14.10
N ASN A 88 16.13 0.90 14.97
CA ASN A 88 14.92 0.13 15.30
C ASN A 88 14.00 0.02 14.08
N PHE A 89 13.78 1.13 13.37
CA PHE A 89 12.98 1.14 12.16
C PHE A 89 13.59 0.28 11.05
N ARG A 90 14.92 0.28 10.88
CA ARG A 90 15.61 -0.60 9.93
C ARG A 90 15.39 -2.07 10.26
N LEU A 91 15.49 -2.46 11.53
CA LEU A 91 15.21 -3.83 11.97
C LEU A 91 13.76 -4.21 11.65
N TRP A 92 12.81 -3.36 12.00
CA TRP A 92 11.39 -3.57 11.75
C TRP A 92 11.07 -3.71 10.25
N ILE A 93 11.62 -2.83 9.43
CA ILE A 93 11.49 -2.91 7.97
C ILE A 93 12.10 -4.21 7.46
N SER A 94 13.27 -4.62 7.96
CA SER A 94 13.88 -5.91 7.61
C SER A 94 12.98 -7.10 7.94
N ILE A 95 12.37 -7.13 9.13
CA ILE A 95 11.40 -8.15 9.53
C ILE A 95 10.18 -8.17 8.60
N LEU A 96 9.63 -7.00 8.27
CA LEU A 96 8.49 -6.88 7.33
C LEU A 96 8.87 -7.28 5.89
N ASN A 97 10.15 -7.21 5.55
CA ASN A 97 10.72 -7.62 4.27
C ASN A 97 11.16 -9.10 4.24
N ALA A 98 11.22 -9.79 5.39
CA ALA A 98 11.63 -11.17 5.47
C ALA A 98 10.74 -12.08 4.60
N GLY A 99 11.36 -12.95 3.80
CA GLY A 99 10.66 -13.87 2.90
C GLY A 99 10.21 -13.29 1.56
N ARG A 100 10.62 -12.06 1.21
CA ARG A 100 10.55 -11.59 -0.19
C ARG A 100 11.72 -12.15 -0.98
N ALA A 101 11.40 -12.87 -2.06
CA ALA A 101 12.36 -13.14 -3.12
C ALA A 101 12.60 -11.82 -3.86
N TRP A 102 13.87 -11.44 -4.01
CA TRP A 102 14.31 -10.19 -4.64
C TRP A 102 14.18 -10.26 -6.16
#